data_AF-A0A962QI05-F1
#
_entry.id   AF-A0A962QI05-F1
#
_cell.length_a   1.000
_cell.length_b   1.000
_cell.length_c   1.000
_cell.angle_alpha   90.00
_cell.angle_beta   90.00
_cell.angle_gamma   90.00
#
_symmetry.space_group_name_H-M   'P 1'
#
loop_
_entity.id
_entity.type
_entity.pdbx_description
1 polymer ?
#
loop_
_entity_poly.entity_id
_entity_poly.type
_entity_poly.pdbx_seq_one_letter_code
_entity_poly.pdbx_strand_id
1 'polypeptide(L)'
;MRLLAIIELGGYPNLLPLYQRLGFDVDVVNSQRKARSYLKKTIPDVIVAEYIFQSDFRDRTSNLETLMAVLQRHPQVKVVVFYLPEQAEKLAILEGRFALFAKVPFPVTAESVERELRRAAMPTS
;
A
#
# COMPACT_ATOMS: atom_id res chain seq x y z
N MET A 1 3.79 -12.04 10.66
CA MET A 1 3.65 -10.63 10.25
C MET A 1 2.25 -10.44 9.68
N ARG A 2 1.61 -9.31 9.98
CA ARG A 2 0.29 -8.97 9.47
C ARG A 2 0.38 -8.04 8.27
N LEU A 3 -0.37 -8.37 7.22
CA LEU A 3 -0.46 -7.60 5.99
C LEU A 3 -1.90 -7.09 5.82
N LEU A 4 -2.03 -5.77 5.64
CA LEU A 4 -3.30 -5.16 5.23
C LEU A 4 -3.28 -4.91 3.72
N ALA A 5 -4.20 -5.54 3.00
CA ALA A 5 -4.45 -5.27 1.59
C ALA A 5 -5.63 -4.31 1.42
N ILE A 6 -5.37 -3.14 0.84
CA ILE A 6 -6.37 -2.12 0.53
C ILE A 6 -6.64 -2.20 -0.98
N ILE A 7 -7.79 -2.73 -1.36
CA ILE A 7 -8.16 -2.97 -2.77
C ILE A 7 -9.41 -2.15 -3.10
N GLU A 8 -9.25 -1.02 -3.77
CA GLU A 8 -10.35 -0.12 -4.14
C GLU A 8 -10.82 -0.35 -5.59
N LEU A 9 -9.90 -0.56 -6.53
CA LEU A 9 -10.21 -0.74 -7.97
C LEU A 9 -9.86 -2.13 -8.50
N GLY A 10 -8.74 -2.69 -8.08
CA GLY A 10 -8.17 -3.92 -8.62
C GLY A 10 -7.45 -3.71 -9.95
N GLY A 11 -7.70 -4.58 -10.92
CA GLY A 11 -7.01 -4.57 -12.22
C GLY A 11 -5.70 -5.37 -12.25
N TYR A 12 -5.51 -6.24 -11.27
CA TYR A 12 -4.38 -7.17 -11.16
C TYR A 12 -4.85 -8.55 -10.67
N PRO A 13 -4.04 -9.61 -10.82
CA PRO A 13 -4.40 -10.97 -10.38
C PRO A 13 -4.73 -11.04 -8.89
N ASN A 14 -5.46 -12.08 -8.47
CA ASN A 14 -5.67 -12.32 -7.04
C ASN A 14 -4.32 -12.63 -6.35
N LEU A 15 -3.85 -11.71 -5.51
CA LEU A 15 -2.59 -11.83 -4.78
C LEU A 15 -2.74 -12.44 -3.38
N LEU A 16 -3.97 -12.72 -2.92
CA LEU A 16 -4.19 -13.34 -1.61
C LEU A 16 -3.43 -14.67 -1.43
N PRO A 17 -3.42 -15.60 -2.42
CA PRO A 17 -2.63 -16.83 -2.32
C PRO A 17 -1.13 -16.57 -2.20
N LEU A 18 -0.61 -15.53 -2.86
CA LEU A 18 0.78 -15.12 -2.73
C LEU A 18 1.08 -14.65 -1.30
N TYR A 19 0.25 -13.78 -0.74
CA TYR A 19 0.46 -13.25 0.61
C TYR A 19 0.45 -14.37 1.66
N GLN A 20 -0.49 -15.31 1.56
CA GLN A 20 -0.58 -16.47 2.45
C GLN A 20 0.62 -17.40 2.29
N ARG A 21 1.06 -17.68 1.05
CA ARG A 21 2.27 -18.48 0.78
C ARG A 21 3.54 -17.86 1.36
N LEU A 22 3.61 -16.53 1.46
CA LEU A 22 4.70 -15.81 2.12
C LEU A 22 4.57 -15.76 3.65
N GLY A 23 3.53 -16.35 4.24
CA GLY A 23 3.36 -16.46 5.69
C GLY A 23 2.75 -15.23 6.36
N PHE A 24 2.11 -14.33 5.60
CA PHE A 24 1.38 -13.20 6.16
C PHE A 24 0.02 -13.64 6.72
N ASP A 25 -0.36 -13.07 7.86
CA ASP A 25 -1.75 -13.00 8.30
C ASP A 25 -2.40 -11.81 7.59
N VAL A 26 -3.41 -12.07 6.76
CA VAL A 26 -3.89 -11.10 5.77
C VAL A 26 -5.28 -10.59 6.10
N ASP A 27 -5.39 -9.27 6.26
CA ASP A 27 -6.66 -8.56 6.31
C ASP A 27 -6.89 -7.82 4.99
N VAL A 28 -8.11 -7.88 4.45
CA VAL A 28 -8.47 -7.19 3.21
C VAL A 28 -9.56 -6.16 3.49
N VAL A 29 -9.36 -4.94 3.00
CA VAL A 29 -10.36 -3.87 3.04
C VAL A 29 -10.55 -3.27 1.66
N ASN A 30 -11.78 -2.88 1.34
CA ASN A 30 -12.14 -2.41 0.00
C ASN A 30 -12.39 -0.90 -0.11
N SER A 31 -11.84 -0.11 0.82
CA SER A 31 -11.92 1.35 0.80
C SER A 31 -10.95 1.97 1.80
N GLN A 32 -10.52 3.21 1.52
CA GLN A 32 -9.75 4.00 2.51
C GLN A 32 -10.49 4.18 3.84
N ARG A 33 -11.81 4.30 3.82
CA ARG A 33 -12.60 4.47 5.05
C ARG A 33 -12.45 3.25 5.96
N LYS A 34 -12.53 2.04 5.40
CA LYS A 34 -12.31 0.80 6.15
C LYS A 34 -10.86 0.65 6.59
N ALA A 35 -9.90 1.02 5.74
CA ALA A 35 -8.48 1.03 6.12
C ALA A 35 -8.20 1.93 7.33
N ARG A 36 -8.78 3.14 7.38
CA ARG A 36 -8.65 4.02 8.55
C ARG A 36 -9.29 3.43 9.80
N SER A 37 -10.48 2.84 9.69
CA SER A 37 -11.13 2.17 10.82
C SER A 37 -10.34 0.97 11.33
N TYR A 38 -9.65 0.27 10.43
CA TYR A 38 -8.73 -0.82 10.75
C TYR A 38 -7.52 -0.31 11.53
N LEU A 39 -6.84 0.73 11.03
CA LEU A 39 -5.64 1.31 11.65
C LEU A 39 -5.87 1.87 13.06
N LYS A 40 -7.12 2.19 13.42
CA LYS A 40 -7.47 2.58 14.80
C LYS A 40 -7.38 1.43 15.80
N LYS A 41 -7.50 0.18 15.34
CA LYS A 41 -7.58 -1.03 16.18
C LYS A 41 -6.35 -1.90 16.02
N THR A 42 -5.70 -1.86 14.87
CA THR A 42 -4.65 -2.80 14.50
C THR A 42 -3.66 -2.09 13.60
N ILE A 43 -2.38 -2.13 13.98
CA ILE A 43 -1.27 -1.63 13.16
C ILE A 43 -0.62 -2.86 12.49
N PRO A 44 -0.67 -2.97 11.15
CA PRO A 44 -0.06 -4.08 10.43
C PRO A 44 1.46 -3.86 10.28
N ASP A 45 2.19 -4.92 9.92
CA ASP A 45 3.62 -4.80 9.59
C ASP A 45 3.82 -4.29 8.15
N VAL A 46 2.92 -4.70 7.25
CA VAL A 46 2.98 -4.38 5.82
C VAL A 46 1.60 -3.90 5.34
N ILE A 47 1.59 -2.90 4.47
CA ILE A 47 0.39 -2.47 3.75
C ILE A 47 0.66 -2.58 2.26
N VAL A 48 -0.26 -3.19 1.51
CA VAL A 48 -0.30 -3.10 0.05
C VAL A 48 -1.54 -2.27 -0.33
N ALA A 49 -1.36 -1.26 -1.16
CA ALA A 49 -2.45 -0.35 -1.53
C ALA A 49 -2.26 0.23 -2.92
N GLU A 50 -3.37 0.59 -3.55
CA GLU A 50 -3.37 1.31 -4.82
C GLU A 50 -3.18 2.81 -4.58
N TYR A 51 -2.35 3.44 -5.40
CA TYR A 51 -2.33 4.88 -5.55
C TYR A 51 -3.40 5.29 -6.54
N ILE A 52 -4.41 6.01 -6.04
CA ILE A 52 -5.50 6.54 -6.85
C ILE A 52 -5.42 8.06 -6.74
N PHE A 53 -4.93 8.68 -7.82
CA PHE A 53 -4.96 10.13 -7.98
C PHE A 53 -6.38 10.59 -8.32
N GLN A 54 -6.93 11.53 -7.54
CA GLN A 54 -8.24 12.14 -7.81
C GLN A 54 -8.02 13.63 -8.12
N SER A 55 -8.29 14.03 -9.37
CA SER A 55 -8.12 15.43 -9.83
C SER A 55 -9.17 16.39 -9.26
N ASP A 56 -10.31 15.87 -8.80
CA ASP A 56 -11.51 16.69 -8.55
C ASP A 56 -11.61 17.22 -7.12
N PHE A 57 -10.74 16.76 -6.21
CA PHE A 57 -10.66 17.30 -4.85
C PHE A 57 -9.60 18.40 -4.79
N ARG A 58 -10.07 19.66 -4.77
CA ARG A 58 -9.23 20.89 -4.73
C ARG A 58 -8.16 20.90 -3.62
N ASP A 59 -8.33 20.11 -2.56
CA ASP A 59 -7.44 20.08 -1.38
C ASP A 59 -6.81 18.70 -1.07
N ARG A 60 -7.13 17.62 -1.80
CA ARG A 60 -6.56 16.28 -1.50
C ARG A 60 -5.99 15.63 -2.74
N THR A 61 -4.67 15.58 -2.79
CA THR A 61 -3.86 15.05 -3.89
C THR A 61 -4.04 13.54 -4.10
N SER A 62 -4.44 12.76 -3.09
CA SER A 62 -4.81 11.34 -3.24
C SER A 62 -5.51 10.76 -2.01
N ASN A 63 -6.20 9.63 -2.20
CA ASN A 63 -6.75 8.80 -1.13
C ASN A 63 -5.66 8.26 -0.17
N LEU A 64 -4.46 8.01 -0.71
CA LEU A 64 -3.32 7.45 0.03
C LEU A 64 -2.70 8.47 1.00
N GLU A 65 -2.74 9.77 0.68
CA GLU A 65 -2.14 10.82 1.53
C GLU A 65 -2.73 10.85 2.95
N THR A 66 -4.05 10.68 3.06
CA THR A 66 -4.72 10.61 4.38
C THR A 66 -4.28 9.36 5.16
N LEU A 67 -4.05 8.23 4.48
CA LEU A 67 -3.56 7.02 5.12
C LEU A 67 -2.12 7.21 5.60
N MET A 68 -1.25 7.78 4.76
CA MET A 68 0.16 8.02 5.09
C MET A 68 0.33 8.99 6.25
N ALA A 69 -0.53 10.00 6.39
CA ALA A 69 -0.54 10.89 7.56
C ALA A 69 -0.77 10.13 8.88
N VAL A 70 -1.62 9.10 8.88
CA VAL A 70 -1.81 8.24 10.07
C VAL A 70 -0.55 7.42 10.34
N LEU A 71 0.09 6.91 9.29
CA LEU A 71 1.27 6.04 9.39
C LEU A 71 2.56 6.79 9.75
N GLN A 72 2.59 8.13 9.73
CA GLN A 72 3.74 8.90 10.22
C GLN A 72 4.09 8.56 11.69
N ARG A 73 3.10 8.18 12.49
CA ARG A 73 3.30 7.72 13.88
C ARG A 73 3.77 6.27 13.99
N HIS A 74 3.84 5.56 12.87
CA HIS A 74 4.19 4.15 12.78
C HIS A 74 5.21 3.92 11.65
N PRO A 75 6.42 4.50 11.75
CA PRO A 75 7.44 4.44 10.69
C PRO A 75 7.93 3.01 10.39
N GLN A 76 7.67 2.05 11.29
CA GLN A 76 7.98 0.64 11.07
C GLN A 76 7.08 -0.04 10.02
N VAL A 77 5.91 0.54 9.70
CA VAL A 77 4.95 -0.05 8.76
C VAL A 77 5.48 0.10 7.33
N LYS A 78 5.66 -1.03 6.65
CA LYS A 78 6.21 -1.06 5.28
C LYS A 78 5.08 -0.93 4.27
N VAL A 79 5.00 0.22 3.58
CA VAL A 79 3.95 0.51 2.60
C VAL A 79 4.43 0.22 1.18
N VAL A 80 3.79 -0.74 0.52
CA VAL A 80 3.97 -1.08 -0.90
C VAL A 80 2.81 -0.51 -1.70
N VAL A 81 3.12 0.31 -2.70
CA VAL A 81 2.12 1.05 -3.48
C VAL A 81 2.04 0.53 -4.91
N PHE A 82 0.84 0.24 -5.39
CA PHE A 82 0.56 -0.09 -6.79
C PHE A 82 0.10 1.17 -7.53
N TYR A 83 0.69 1.50 -8.67
CA TYR A 83 0.41 2.76 -9.34
C TYR A 83 0.44 2.65 -10.86
N LEU A 84 -0.40 3.43 -11.52
CA LEU A 84 -0.36 3.58 -12.98
C LEU A 84 0.89 4.38 -13.38
N PRO A 85 1.69 3.94 -14.38
CA PRO A 85 2.88 4.67 -14.81
C PRO A 85 2.63 6.16 -15.11
N GLU A 86 1.46 6.49 -15.65
CA GLU A 86 1.02 7.86 -15.96
C GLU A 86 0.87 8.75 -14.71
N GLN A 87 0.75 8.13 -13.53
CA GLN A 87 0.64 8.80 -12.23
C GLN A 87 1.99 8.91 -11.49
N ALA A 88 3.10 8.47 -12.10
CA ALA A 88 4.42 8.43 -11.47
C ALA A 88 4.86 9.78 -10.89
N GLU A 89 4.65 10.87 -11.63
CA GLU A 89 5.02 12.22 -11.18
C GLU A 89 4.22 12.66 -9.94
N LYS A 90 2.92 12.34 -9.91
CA LYS A 90 2.06 12.65 -8.76
C LYS A 90 2.42 11.80 -7.54
N LEU A 91 2.75 10.54 -7.77
CA LEU A 91 3.26 9.66 -6.72
C LEU A 91 4.60 10.16 -6.15
N ALA A 92 5.49 10.69 -6.98
CA ALA A 92 6.77 11.26 -6.52
C ALA A 92 6.57 12.47 -5.59
N ILE A 93 5.55 13.30 -5.84
CA ILE A 93 5.19 14.41 -4.95
C ILE A 93 4.73 13.88 -3.57
N LEU A 94 3.96 12.79 -3.53
CA LEU A 94 3.57 12.14 -2.27
C LEU A 94 4.79 11.57 -1.54
N GLU A 95 5.67 10.87 -2.26
CA GLU A 95 6.87 10.24 -1.71
C GLU A 95 7.84 11.26 -1.10
N GLY A 96 7.91 12.47 -1.67
CA GLY A 96 8.67 13.58 -1.09
C GLY A 96 8.16 14.05 0.29
N ARG A 97 6.93 13.67 0.67
CA ARG A 97 6.32 13.99 1.98
C ARG A 97 6.22 12.77 2.90
N PHE A 98 6.11 11.57 2.34
CA PHE A 98 5.91 10.34 3.09
C PHE A 98 6.76 9.22 2.51
N ALA A 99 7.57 8.56 3.35
CA ALA A 99 8.38 7.43 2.92
C ALA A 99 7.49 6.25 2.51
N LEU A 100 7.71 5.74 1.29
CA LEU A 100 7.15 4.49 0.80
C LEU A 100 8.22 3.40 0.85
N PHE A 101 7.83 2.17 1.20
CA PHE A 101 8.77 1.05 1.22
C PHE A 101 9.08 0.57 -0.20
N ALA A 102 8.05 0.46 -1.04
CA ALA A 102 8.21 0.08 -2.45
C ALA A 102 7.06 0.63 -3.31
N LYS A 103 7.33 0.77 -4.60
CA LYS A 103 6.36 1.17 -5.62
C LYS A 103 6.38 0.12 -6.73
N VAL A 104 5.22 -0.39 -7.11
CA VAL A 104 5.06 -1.40 -8.17
C VAL A 104 4.17 -0.80 -9.26
N PRO A 105 4.69 -0.58 -10.48
CA PRO A 105 3.88 -0.05 -11.57
C PRO A 105 2.91 -1.11 -12.09
N PHE A 106 1.78 -0.69 -12.65
CA PHE A 106 0.96 -1.55 -13.49
C PHE A 106 1.67 -1.87 -14.83
N PRO A 107 1.48 -3.09 -15.40
CA PRO A 107 0.67 -4.19 -14.86
C PRO A 107 1.33 -4.85 -13.64
N VAL A 108 0.55 -5.01 -12.56
CA VAL A 108 1.03 -5.63 -11.32
C VAL A 108 1.06 -7.15 -11.50
N THR A 109 2.24 -7.75 -11.34
CA THR A 109 2.41 -9.22 -11.41
C THR A 109 2.73 -9.81 -10.03
N ALA A 110 2.43 -11.09 -9.84
CA ALA A 110 2.74 -11.80 -8.61
C ALA A 110 4.25 -11.77 -8.30
N GLU A 111 5.12 -11.89 -9.31
CA GLU A 111 6.57 -11.85 -9.13
C GLU A 111 7.04 -10.47 -8.65
N SER A 112 6.49 -9.41 -9.23
CA SER A 112 6.86 -8.04 -8.85
C SER A 112 6.51 -7.75 -7.40
N VAL A 113 5.34 -8.22 -6.93
CA VAL A 113 4.89 -8.02 -5.55
C VAL A 113 5.63 -8.96 -4.60
N GLU A 114 5.86 -10.21 -5.00
CA GLU A 114 6.60 -11.18 -4.19
C GLU A 114 7.99 -10.68 -3.83
N ARG A 115 8.70 -10.09 -4.79
CA ARG A 115 10.02 -9.49 -4.57
C ARG A 115 9.98 -8.44 -3.47
N GLU A 116 9.04 -7.50 -3.54
CA GLU A 116 8.94 -6.43 -2.55
C GLU A 116 8.48 -6.94 -1.18
N LEU A 117 7.55 -7.90 -1.14
CA LEU A 117 7.09 -8.48 0.12
C LEU A 117 8.17 -9.31 0.81
N ARG A 118 9.02 -10.02 0.06
CA ARG A 118 10.19 -10.71 0.63
C ARG A 118 11.18 -9.72 1.25
N ARG A 119 11.46 -8.60 0.58
CA ARG A 119 12.26 -7.50 1.16
C ARG A 119 11.60 -6.93 2.41
N ALA A 120 10.26 -6.81 2.41
CA ALA A 120 9.52 -6.30 3.56
C ALA A 120 9.54 -7.27 4.75
N ALA A 121 9.58 -8.58 4.51
CA ALA A 121 9.64 -9.60 5.54
C ALA A 121 11.04 -9.79 6.16
N MET A 122 12.10 -9.28 5.52
CA MET A 122 13.45 -9.35 6.07
C MET A 122 13.60 -8.41 7.28
N PRO A 123 14.25 -8.86 8.38
CA PRO A 123 14.61 -7.98 9.48
C PRO A 123 15.57 -6.90 8.97
N THR A 124 15.28 -5.64 9.28
CA THR A 124 16.27 -4.58 9.10
C THR A 124 17.35 -4.81 10.15
N SER A 125 18.56 -5.19 9.72
CA SER A 125 19.73 -5.38 10.60
C SER A 125 20.13 -4.10 11.33
#